data_AF-A0A2M7V222-F1
#
_entry.id   AF-A0A2M7V222-F1
#
_cell.length_a   1.000
_cell.length_b   1.000
_cell.length_c   1.000
_cell.angle_alpha   90.00
_cell.angle_beta   90.00
_cell.angle_gamma   90.00
#
_symmetry.space_group_name_H-M   'P 1'
#
loop_
_entity.id
_entity.type
_entity.pdbx_description
1 polymer ?
#
loop_
_entity_poly.entity_id
_entity_poly.type
_entity_poly.pdbx_seq_one_letter_code
_entity_poly.pdbx_strand_id
1 'polypeptide(L)'
;MKTWYRSLTKKKKIIFLSTTIPLSIPTGGVIGFIMGLMSITFVPTCPTATGFQSCAVFHGLVGYEATSAIGFWIGLVLFPLSYIALLLFFECKK
;
A
#
# COMPACT_ATOMS: atom_id res chain seq x y z
N MET A 1 15.70 -14.10 8.55
CA MET A 1 15.73 -13.62 7.15
C MET A 1 17.14 -13.47 6.59
N LYS A 2 18.05 -12.72 7.22
CA LYS A 2 19.41 -12.45 6.67
C LYS A 2 20.21 -13.72 6.30
N THR A 3 20.29 -14.69 7.21
CA THR A 3 21.01 -15.97 6.99
C THR A 3 20.34 -16.85 5.93
N TRP A 4 19.01 -16.98 5.98
CA TRP A 4 18.21 -17.73 4.99
C TRP A 4 18.28 -17.12 3.58
N TYR A 5 18.21 -15.80 3.46
CA TYR A 5 18.32 -15.12 2.16
C TYR A 5 19.73 -15.26 1.57
N ARG A 6 20.76 -15.22 2.42
CA ARG A 6 22.15 -15.43 2.00
C ARG A 6 22.41 -16.85 1.50
N SER A 7 21.74 -17.87 2.06
CA SER A 7 21.88 -19.25 1.60
C SER A 7 21.15 -19.56 0.28
N LEU A 8 20.35 -18.63 -0.25
CA LEU A 8 19.62 -18.84 -1.50
C LEU A 8 20.48 -18.55 -2.74
N THR A 9 20.36 -19.42 -3.74
CA THR A 9 20.91 -19.20 -5.09
C THR A 9 20.26 -18.01 -5.79
N LYS A 10 20.99 -17.33 -6.68
CA LYS A 10 20.54 -16.13 -7.42
C LYS A 10 19.15 -16.29 -8.07
N LYS A 11 18.86 -17.46 -8.65
CA LYS A 11 17.55 -17.76 -9.25
C LYS A 11 16.40 -17.73 -8.24
N LYS A 12 16.60 -18.29 -7.05
CA LYS A 12 15.57 -18.31 -5.99
C LYS A 12 15.33 -16.92 -5.39
N LYS A 13 16.37 -16.08 -5.32
CA LYS A 13 16.26 -14.67 -4.90
C LYS A 13 15.39 -13.85 -5.86
N ILE A 14 15.56 -14.06 -7.17
CA ILE A 14 14.75 -13.39 -8.21
C ILE A 14 13.30 -13.85 -8.14
N ILE A 15 13.05 -15.16 -8.04
CA ILE A 15 11.69 -15.71 -7.91
C ILE A 15 10.99 -15.11 -6.68
N PHE A 16 11.69 -15.07 -5.54
CA PHE A 16 11.18 -14.46 -4.33
C PHE A 16 10.80 -12.99 -4.52
N LEU A 17 11.64 -12.20 -5.19
CA LEU A 17 11.35 -10.79 -5.48
C LEU A 17 10.14 -10.64 -6.42
N SER A 18 10.07 -11.46 -7.47
CA SER A 18 8.98 -11.44 -8.43
C SER A 18 7.63 -11.85 -7.83
N THR A 19 7.61 -12.63 -6.74
CA THR A 19 6.37 -13.00 -6.05
C THR A 19 5.99 -12.02 -4.95
N THR A 20 6.95 -11.38 -4.29
CA THR A 20 6.66 -10.39 -3.24
C THR A 20 6.16 -9.06 -3.80
N ILE A 21 6.63 -8.63 -4.98
CA ILE A 21 6.18 -7.38 -5.60
C ILE A 21 4.66 -7.41 -5.91
N PRO A 22 4.11 -8.42 -6.62
CA PRO A 22 2.67 -8.50 -6.89
C PRO A 22 1.84 -8.61 -5.61
N LEU A 23 2.38 -9.26 -4.57
CA LEU A 23 1.68 -9.43 -3.29
C LEU A 23 1.61 -8.13 -2.50
N SER A 24 2.60 -7.24 -2.63
CA SER A 24 2.64 -5.97 -1.90
C SER A 24 1.59 -4.95 -2.38
N ILE A 25 1.16 -5.06 -3.65
CA ILE A 25 0.17 -4.19 -4.28
C ILE A 25 -1.22 -4.29 -3.61
N PRO A 26 -1.86 -5.48 -3.52
CA PRO A 26 -3.16 -5.60 -2.85
C PRO A 26 -3.05 -5.26 -1.36
N THR A 27 -1.93 -5.57 -0.70
CA THR A 27 -1.73 -5.18 0.71
C THR A 27 -1.72 -3.66 0.88
N GLY A 28 -1.00 -2.93 0.04
CA GLY A 28 -0.99 -1.46 0.06
C GLY A 28 -2.35 -0.85 -0.24
N GLY A 29 -3.08 -1.39 -1.23
CA GLY A 29 -4.43 -0.97 -1.57
C GLY A 29 -5.43 -1.16 -0.42
N VAL A 30 -5.39 -2.32 0.25
CA VAL A 30 -6.26 -2.60 1.41
C VAL A 30 -5.96 -1.66 2.58
N ILE A 31 -4.68 -1.39 2.87
CA ILE A 31 -4.30 -0.45 3.93
C ILE A 31 -4.81 0.96 3.61
N GLY A 32 -4.60 1.43 2.37
CA GLY A 32 -5.10 2.74 1.92
C GLY A 32 -6.62 2.85 1.93
N PHE A 33 -7.32 1.75 1.62
CA PHE A 33 -8.78 1.67 1.72
C PHE A 33 -9.26 1.77 3.16
N ILE A 34 -8.66 1.03 4.10
CA ILE A 34 -9.00 1.10 5.52
C ILE A 34 -8.74 2.51 6.07
N MET A 35 -7.59 3.12 5.75
CA MET A 35 -7.30 4.51 6.14
C MET A 35 -8.33 5.50 5.57
N GLY A 36 -8.83 5.23 4.36
CA GLY A 36 -9.90 5.98 3.73
C GLY A 36 -11.24 5.87 4.43
N LEU A 37 -11.62 4.65 4.82
CA LEU A 37 -12.82 4.41 5.60
C LEU A 37 -12.74 5.05 7.00
N MET A 38 -11.55 5.11 7.58
CA MET A 38 -11.34 5.80 8.85
C MET A 38 -11.35 7.32 8.68
N SER A 39 -10.92 7.88 7.54
CA SER A 39 -10.90 9.33 7.36
C SER A 39 -12.30 9.92 7.18
N ILE A 40 -13.22 9.18 6.54
CA ILE A 40 -14.60 9.63 6.34
C ILE A 40 -15.42 9.74 7.63
N THR A 41 -15.05 9.04 8.71
CA THR A 41 -15.75 9.15 10.00
C THR A 41 -15.48 10.49 10.70
N PHE A 42 -14.41 11.19 10.31
CA PHE A 42 -14.07 12.53 10.80
C PHE A 42 -14.63 13.65 9.90
N VAL A 43 -15.20 13.31 8.74
CA VAL A 43 -15.77 14.30 7.83
C VAL A 43 -17.21 14.61 8.27
N PRO A 44 -17.55 15.90 8.48
CA PRO A 44 -18.91 16.27 8.85
C PRO A 44 -19.92 15.87 7.78
N THR A 45 -21.13 15.53 8.21
CA THR A 45 -22.25 15.24 7.31
C THR A 45 -23.01 16.51 6.96
N CYS A 46 -23.20 16.75 5.67
CA CYS A 46 -24.00 17.83 5.12
C CYS A 46 -25.44 17.33 4.87
N PRO A 47 -26.47 18.16 5.16
CA PRO A 47 -27.83 17.86 4.75
C PRO A 47 -27.94 17.93 3.22
N THR A 48 -28.61 16.94 2.63
CA THR A 48 -28.96 16.85 1.21
C THR A 48 -30.48 16.66 1.08
N ALA A 49 -31.02 16.85 -0.13
CA ALA A 49 -32.47 16.77 -0.39
C ALA A 49 -33.10 15.41 -0.03
N THR A 50 -32.29 14.37 0.15
CA THR A 50 -32.71 13.00 0.46
C THR A 50 -32.22 12.49 1.83
N GLY A 51 -31.49 13.29 2.61
CA GLY A 51 -31.00 12.87 3.94
C GLY A 51 -29.74 13.62 4.40
N PHE A 52 -28.89 12.98 5.20
CA PHE A 52 -27.56 13.48 5.55
C PHE A 52 -26.50 12.66 4.81
N GLN A 53 -25.61 13.31 4.08
CA GLN A 53 -24.48 12.66 3.39
C GLN A 53 -23.17 13.32 3.79
N SER A 54 -22.04 12.60 3.68
CA SER A 54 -20.73 13.21 3.99
C SER A 54 -20.49 14.42 3.09
N CYS A 55 -20.06 15.56 3.67
CA CYS A 55 -19.77 16.77 2.88
C CYS A 55 -18.66 16.53 1.83
N ALA A 56 -17.84 15.48 2.00
CA ALA A 56 -16.81 15.07 1.05
C ALA A 56 -17.36 14.46 -0.26
N VAL A 57 -18.66 14.13 -0.34
CA VAL A 57 -19.28 13.61 -1.56
C VAL A 57 -19.33 14.67 -2.68
N PHE A 58 -19.15 15.95 -2.36
CA PHE A 58 -19.39 17.07 -3.29
C PHE A 58 -18.40 17.18 -4.48
N HIS A 59 -17.36 16.33 -4.55
CA HIS A 59 -16.39 16.32 -5.66
C HIS A 59 -16.13 14.94 -6.30
N GLY A 60 -17.02 13.97 -6.11
CA GLY A 60 -17.06 12.75 -6.95
C GLY A 60 -15.91 11.74 -6.77
N LEU A 61 -14.94 12.01 -5.90
CA LEU A 61 -13.93 11.05 -5.45
C LEU A 61 -14.18 10.80 -3.97
N VAL A 62 -14.78 9.67 -3.65
CA VAL A 62 -15.03 9.34 -2.25
C VAL A 62 -13.66 9.19 -1.58
N GLY A 63 -13.46 9.82 -0.41
CA GLY A 63 -12.14 9.90 0.23
C GLY A 63 -11.40 8.55 0.34
N TYR A 64 -12.14 7.44 0.41
CA TYR A 64 -11.55 6.10 0.42
C TYR A 64 -10.97 5.64 -0.92
N GLU A 65 -11.50 6.11 -2.06
CA GLU A 65 -10.99 5.81 -3.40
C GLU A 65 -9.65 6.51 -3.61
N ALA A 66 -9.56 7.78 -3.21
CA ALA A 66 -8.31 8.53 -3.25
C ALA A 66 -7.25 7.91 -2.34
N THR A 67 -7.58 7.58 -1.08
CA THR A 67 -6.61 6.97 -0.16
C THR A 67 -6.24 5.54 -0.55
N SER A 68 -7.16 4.75 -1.12
CA SER A 68 -6.84 3.41 -1.64
C SER A 68 -5.94 3.46 -2.87
N ALA A 69 -6.16 4.43 -3.78
CA ALA A 69 -5.26 4.67 -4.91
C ALA A 69 -3.87 5.10 -4.43
N ILE A 70 -3.78 6.00 -3.44
CA ILE A 70 -2.51 6.38 -2.81
C ILE A 70 -1.84 5.17 -2.17
N GLY A 71 -2.59 4.35 -1.42
CA GLY A 71 -2.09 3.10 -0.82
C GLY A 71 -1.60 2.10 -1.86
N PHE A 72 -2.28 1.98 -3.00
CA PHE A 72 -1.84 1.18 -4.14
C PHE A 72 -0.49 1.67 -4.69
N TRP A 73 -0.33 2.99 -4.93
CA TRP A 73 0.93 3.54 -5.43
C TRP A 73 2.08 3.39 -4.44
N ILE A 74 1.81 3.55 -3.14
CA ILE A 74 2.79 3.29 -2.08
C ILE A 74 3.18 1.80 -2.07
N GLY A 75 2.21 0.89 -2.16
CA GLY A 75 2.45 -0.55 -2.26
C GLY A 75 3.23 -0.93 -3.52
N LEU A 76 3.00 -0.25 -4.64
CA LEU A 76 3.65 -0.54 -5.91
C LEU A 76 5.09 0.00 -5.99
N VAL A 77 5.37 1.15 -5.39
CA VAL A 77 6.67 1.84 -5.54
C VAL A 77 7.53 1.68 -4.28
N LEU A 78 6.99 1.99 -3.11
CA LEU A 78 7.77 2.09 -1.88
C LEU A 78 8.16 0.71 -1.33
N PHE A 79 7.28 -0.27 -1.43
CA PHE A 79 7.53 -1.64 -0.96
C PHE A 79 8.64 -2.32 -1.77
N PRO A 80 8.62 -2.34 -3.11
CA PRO A 80 9.72 -2.91 -3.89
C PRO A 80 11.06 -2.21 -3.67
N LEU A 81 11.07 -0.87 -3.58
CA LEU A 81 12.28 -0.09 -3.34
C LEU A 81 12.88 -0.38 -1.96
N SER A 82 12.06 -0.38 -0.91
CA SER A 82 12.51 -0.70 0.45
C SER A 82 13.02 -2.15 0.55
N TYR A 83 12.40 -3.08 -0.17
CA TYR A 83 12.86 -4.46 -0.21
C TYR A 83 14.21 -4.58 -0.91
N ILE A 84 14.41 -3.95 -2.07
CA ILE A 84 15.70 -3.92 -2.78
C ILE A 84 16.78 -3.29 -1.88
N ALA A 85 16.49 -2.19 -1.21
CA ALA A 85 17.43 -1.55 -0.29
C ALA A 85 17.81 -2.47 0.88
N LEU A 86 16.85 -3.20 1.44
CA LEU A 86 17.08 -4.17 2.51
C LEU A 86 17.92 -5.36 2.06
N LEU A 87 17.71 -5.84 0.82
CA LEU A 87 18.53 -6.88 0.22
C LEU A 87 19.97 -6.41 -0.02
N LEU A 88 20.15 -5.20 -0.56
CA LEU A 88 21.48 -4.58 -0.72
C LEU A 88 22.19 -4.41 0.63
N PHE A 89 21.47 -3.99 1.67
CA PHE A 89 22.02 -3.88 3.02
C PHE A 89 22.53 -5.22 3.55
N PHE A 90 21.79 -6.31 3.31
CA PHE A 90 22.24 -7.66 3.68
C PHE A 90 23.44 -8.17 2.88
N GLU A 91 23.67 -7.67 1.67
CA GLU A 91 24.84 -8.02 0.85
C GLU A 91 26.07 -7.13 1.16
N CYS A 92 25.88 -5.84 1.44
CA CYS A 92 26.96 -4.89 1.74
C CYS A 92 27.49 -5.00 3.18
N LYS A 93 26.62 -5.14 4.20
CA LYS A 93 27.07 -5.41 5.59
C LYS A 93 27.32 -6.90 5.77
N LYS A 94 28.46 -7.38 5.27
CA LYS A 94 28.94 -8.76 5.46
C LYS A 94 28.85 -9.17 6.94
#